data_AF-A0A954ENH7-F1
#
_entry.id   AF-A0A954ENH7-F1
#
_cell.length_a   1.000
_cell.length_b   1.000
_cell.length_c   1.000
_cell.angle_alpha   90.00
_cell.angle_beta   90.00
_cell.angle_gamma   90.00
#
_symmetry.space_group_name_H-M   'P 1'
#
loop_
_entity.id
_entity.type
_entity.pdbx_description
1 polymer ?
#
loop_
_entity_poly.entity_id
_entity_poly.type
_entity_poly.pdbx_seq_one_letter_code
_entity_poly.pdbx_strand_id
1 'polypeptide(L)' 'MSKSVSSSKSGGRVRRSFSEEFKRDAVSLVTEQGYSLAEAARSLGLHQNLIRNWRLKFVSKEKKSQG' A
#
# COMPACT_ATOMS: atom_id res chain seq x y z
N MET A 1 13.21 23.53 -4.18
CA MET A 1 12.82 22.78 -2.95
C MET A 1 13.21 21.31 -3.09
N SER A 2 13.38 20.63 -1.96
CA SER A 2 14.21 19.44 -1.71
C SER A 2 13.84 18.11 -2.42
N LYS A 3 14.87 17.58 -3.10
CA LYS A 3 15.32 16.21 -3.47
C LYS A 3 14.45 14.95 -3.23
N SER A 4 14.23 14.23 -4.34
CA SER A 4 14.47 12.80 -4.63
C SER A 4 13.94 11.66 -3.73
N VAL A 5 13.11 10.81 -4.34
CA VAL A 5 13.43 9.37 -4.44
C VAL A 5 13.48 8.97 -5.92
N SER A 6 14.67 8.56 -6.34
CA SER A 6 14.95 7.94 -7.64
C SER A 6 14.22 6.61 -7.80
N SER A 7 13.65 6.37 -8.97
CA SER A 7 14.07 5.25 -9.82
C SER A 7 13.59 5.47 -11.24
N SER A 8 14.56 5.49 -12.14
CA SER A 8 14.52 5.76 -13.56
C SER A 8 14.30 4.47 -14.39
N LYS A 9 13.64 4.66 -15.55
CA LYS A 9 13.80 3.94 -16.84
C LYS A 9 13.36 2.46 -16.97
N SER A 10 12.33 2.21 -17.79
CA SER A 10 12.32 1.33 -18.98
C SER A 10 10.90 0.97 -19.42
N GLY A 11 10.62 0.99 -20.72
CA GLY A 11 9.31 0.66 -21.29
C GLY A 11 8.89 -0.79 -21.01
N GLY A 12 7.63 -1.00 -20.66
CA GLY A 12 7.09 -2.34 -20.40
C GLY A 12 5.87 -2.31 -19.47
N ARG A 13 4.72 -2.78 -19.98
CA ARG A 13 3.46 -3.08 -19.28
C ARG A 13 3.04 -2.03 -18.25
N VAL A 14 2.08 -1.16 -18.58
CA VAL A 14 1.42 -0.18 -17.69
C VAL A 14 1.16 -0.82 -16.32
N ARG A 15 2.08 -0.62 -15.38
CA ARG A 15 1.97 -1.15 -14.02
C ARG A 15 0.94 -0.26 -13.37
N ARG A 16 -0.31 -0.74 -13.27
CA ARG A 16 -1.38 -0.07 -12.52
C ARG A 16 -0.82 0.24 -11.13
N SER A 17 -0.43 1.50 -10.95
CA SER A 17 0.20 1.95 -9.73
C SER A 17 -0.91 2.46 -8.84
N PHE A 18 -1.17 1.76 -7.75
CA PHE A 18 -2.14 2.21 -6.77
C PHE A 18 -1.56 3.37 -5.97
N SER A 19 -2.35 4.44 -5.83
CA SER A 19 -2.02 5.62 -5.03
C SER A 19 -1.74 5.22 -3.57
N GLU A 20 -0.88 5.98 -2.89
CA GLU A 20 -0.53 5.65 -1.49
C GLU A 20 -1.75 5.69 -0.57
N GLU A 21 -2.65 6.65 -0.77
CA GLU A 21 -3.97 6.74 -0.13
C GLU A 21 -4.76 5.43 -0.24
N PHE A 22 -4.89 4.89 -1.45
CA PHE A 22 -5.61 3.65 -1.71
C PHE A 22 -4.99 2.45 -1.00
N LYS A 23 -3.65 2.42 -0.91
CA LYS A 23 -2.96 1.37 -0.16
C LYS A 23 -3.15 1.49 1.35
N ARG A 24 -3.20 2.71 1.89
CA ARG A 24 -3.50 2.94 3.30
C ARG A 24 -4.92 2.53 3.63
N ASP A 25 -5.87 2.89 2.77
CA ASP A 25 -7.28 2.54 2.95
C ASP A 25 -7.46 1.02 3.01
N ALA A 26 -6.80 0.29 2.09
CA ALA A 26 -6.78 -1.18 2.10
C ALA A 26 -6.16 -1.80 3.37
N VAL A 27 -5.14 -1.16 3.94
CA VAL A 27 -4.52 -1.62 5.20
C VAL A 27 -5.40 -1.26 6.40
N SER A 28 -6.02 -0.08 6.39
CA SER A 28 -6.96 0.40 7.40
C SER A 28 -8.16 -0.53 7.56
N LEU A 29 -8.68 -1.08 6.46
CA LEU A 29 -9.73 -2.11 6.54
C LEU A 29 -9.30 -3.33 7.38
N VAL A 30 -8.03 -3.72 7.30
CA VAL A 30 -7.50 -4.89 8.03
C VAL A 30 -7.13 -4.53 9.47
N THR A 31 -6.60 -3.33 9.71
CA THR A 31 -6.12 -2.92 11.03
C THR A 31 -7.19 -2.26 11.89
N GLU A 32 -7.96 -1.34 11.32
CA GLU A 32 -8.99 -0.55 12.00
C GLU A 32 -10.33 -1.29 12.00
N GLN A 33 -10.77 -1.80 10.84
CA GLN A 33 -12.05 -2.50 10.74
C GLN A 33 -11.95 -3.99 11.10
N GLY A 34 -10.74 -4.53 11.28
CA GLY A 34 -10.51 -5.93 11.65
C GLY A 34 -10.81 -6.94 10.55
N TYR A 35 -10.86 -6.51 9.28
CA TYR A 35 -11.12 -7.42 8.17
C TYR A 35 -9.96 -8.40 7.97
N SER A 36 -10.25 -9.61 7.53
CA SER A 36 -9.21 -10.51 7.05
C SER A 36 -8.58 -9.96 5.75
N LEU A 37 -7.32 -10.34 5.47
CA LEU A 37 -6.65 -9.95 4.21
C LEU A 37 -7.46 -10.35 2.97
N ALA A 38 -8.19 -11.48 3.05
CA ALA A 38 -9.04 -11.97 1.98
C ALA A 38 -10.34 -11.16 1.83
N GLU A 39 -10.98 -10.76 2.94
CA GLU A 39 -12.17 -9.90 2.90
C GLU A 39 -11.86 -8.49 2.41
N ALA A 40 -10.80 -7.87 2.93
CA ALA A 40 -10.39 -6.54 2.46
C ALA A 40 -10.04 -6.58 0.96
N ALA A 41 -9.42 -7.66 0.50
CA ALA A 41 -9.12 -7.87 -0.91
C ALA A 41 -10.38 -8.03 -1.76
N ARG A 42 -11.36 -8.83 -1.32
CA ARG A 42 -12.64 -9.00 -2.01
C ARG A 42 -13.43 -7.69 -2.08
N SER A 43 -13.46 -6.93 -0.98
CA SER A 43 -14.16 -5.64 -0.90
C SER A 43 -13.60 -4.61 -1.88
N LEU A 44 -12.27 -4.56 -2.02
CA LEU A 44 -11.58 -3.63 -2.92
C LEU A 44 -11.33 -4.17 -4.33
N GLY A 45 -11.71 -5.42 -4.62
CA GLY A 45 -11.41 -6.09 -5.89
C GLY A 45 -9.92 -6.31 -6.13
N LEU A 46 -9.13 -6.47 -5.06
CA LEU A 46 -7.68 -6.66 -5.09
C LEU A 46 -7.29 -8.10 -4.81
N HIS A 47 -5.99 -8.39 -4.99
CA HIS A 47 -5.40 -9.65 -4.57
C HIS A 47 -4.86 -9.52 -3.14
N GLN A 48 -5.12 -10.51 -2.27
CA GLN A 48 -4.68 -10.52 -0.86
C GLN A 48 -3.17 -10.26 -0.67
N ASN A 49 -2.34 -10.72 -1.60
CA ASN A 49 -0.89 -10.46 -1.57
C ASN A 49 -0.53 -8.97 -1.65
N LEU A 50 -1.34 -8.14 -2.32
CA LEU A 50 -1.10 -6.70 -2.38
C LEU A 50 -1.27 -6.08 -1.00
N ILE A 51 -2.37 -6.39 -0.32
CA ILE A 51 -2.68 -5.89 1.02
C ILE A 51 -1.63 -6.37 2.02
N ARG A 52 -1.21 -7.65 1.95
CA ARG A 52 -0.13 -8.19 2.79
C ARG A 52 1.18 -7.41 2.59
N ASN A 53 1.59 -7.18 1.34
CA ASN A 53 2.81 -6.42 1.03
C ASN A 53 2.72 -4.95 1.47
N TRP A 54 1.56 -4.33 1.32
CA TRP A 54 1.34 -2.96 1.75
C TRP A 54 1.37 -2.85 3.26
N ARG A 55 0.68 -3.73 3.99
CA ARG A 55 0.73 -3.81 5.46
C ARG A 55 2.18 -3.87 5.94
N LEU A 56 3.01 -4.76 5.36
CA LEU A 56 4.43 -4.85 5.72
C LEU A 56 5.19 -3.53 5.47
N LYS A 57 4.91 -2.83 4.37
CA LYS A 57 5.52 -1.53 4.09
C LYS A 57 5.05 -0.41 5.02
N PHE A 58 3.77 -0.40 5.43
CA PHE A 58 3.20 0.62 6.31
C PHE A 58 3.55 0.41 7.78
N VAL A 59 3.54 -0.84 8.26
CA VAL A 59 4.02 -1.19 9.61
C VAL A 59 5.48 -0.74 9.80
N SER A 60 6.30 -0.77 8.74
CA SER A 60 7.67 -0.24 8.79
C SER A 60 7.76 1.29 8.65
N LYS A 61 6.71 1.97 8.15
CA LYS A 61 6.65 3.43 7.96
C LYS A 61 6.08 4.17 9.18
N GLU A 62 5.29 3.52 10.04
CA GLU A 62 4.70 4.14 11.24
C GLU A 62 5.73 4.61 12.27
N LYS A 63 6.99 4.17 12.15
CA LYS A 63 8.12 4.61 12.99
C LYS A 63 8.76 5.94 12.57
N LYS A 64 8.11 6.77 11.72
CA LYS A 64 8.76 7.99 11.21
C LYS A 64 7.80 9.14 10.90
N SER A 65 6.93 9.53 11.84
CA SER A 65 6.44 10.92 11.95
C SER A 65 5.65 11.14 13.25
N GLN A 66 6.31 10.95 14.39
CA GLN A 66 5.97 11.71 15.59
C GLN A 66 7.29 12.21 16.18
N GLY A 67 7.69 13.40 15.75
CA GLY A 67 8.90 14.12 16.14
C GLY A 67 8.79 15.52 15.59
#